data_AF-A0A8H7K882-F1
#
_entry.id   AF-A0A8H7K882-F1
#
_cell.length_a   1.000
_cell.length_b   1.000
_cell.length_c   1.000
_cell.angle_alpha   90.00
_cell.angle_beta   90.00
_cell.angle_gamma   90.00
#
_symmetry.space_group_name_H-M   'P 1'
#
loop_
_entity.id
_entity.type
_entity.pdbx_description
1 polymer ?
#
loop_
_entity_poly.entity_id
_entity_poly.type
_entity_poly.pdbx_seq_one_letter_code
_entity_poly.pdbx_strand_id
1 'polypeptide(L)'
;MYYLTSAPYMEEGFVMQRLRVRMIAINLEDPACGSGCSSLCAYLALQWGGPRAQFKFLIEQGKEIGRGSFIHVGVTLNQSGDGVETISLTGQAAMVMEGTLLLPE
;
A
#
# COMPACT_ATOMS: atom_id res chain seq x y z
N MET A 1 7.15 6.51 -8.29
CA MET A 1 6.61 5.18 -7.98
C MET A 1 6.04 4.58 -9.25
N TYR A 2 6.40 3.35 -9.58
CA TYR A 2 5.88 2.61 -10.72
C TYR A 2 4.93 1.53 -10.22
N TYR A 3 3.85 1.25 -10.95
CA TYR A 3 2.92 0.19 -10.58
C TYR A 3 2.31 -0.51 -11.80
N LEU A 4 1.98 -1.79 -11.63
CA LEU A 4 1.16 -2.58 -12.52
C LEU A 4 -0.11 -2.96 -11.78
N THR A 5 -1.24 -2.97 -12.49
CA THR A 5 -2.56 -3.24 -11.91
C THR A 5 -3.22 -4.40 -12.64
N SER A 6 -3.88 -5.28 -11.88
CA SER A 6 -4.82 -6.25 -12.46
C SER A 6 -6.16 -5.56 -12.77
N ALA A 7 -7.11 -6.30 -13.36
CA ALA A 7 -8.51 -5.86 -13.32
C ALA A 7 -9.01 -5.83 -11.86
N PRO A 8 -9.82 -4.83 -11.48
CA PRO A 8 -10.50 -4.81 -10.19
C PRO A 8 -11.58 -5.89 -10.12
N TYR A 9 -11.91 -6.32 -8.91
CA TYR A 9 -12.98 -7.31 -8.67
C TYR A 9 -13.71 -7.02 -7.36
N MET A 10 -14.93 -7.53 -7.20
CA MET A 10 -15.71 -7.35 -5.96
C MET A 10 -15.49 -8.52 -5.00
N GLU A 11 -15.27 -8.23 -3.72
CA GLU A 11 -15.14 -9.24 -2.66
C GLU A 11 -15.68 -8.68 -1.35
N GLU A 12 -16.61 -9.38 -0.68
CA GLU A 12 -17.17 -8.98 0.62
C GLU A 12 -17.69 -7.53 0.69
N GLY A 13 -18.21 -6.99 -0.42
CA GLY A 13 -18.70 -5.60 -0.50
C GLY A 13 -17.62 -4.55 -0.73
N PHE A 14 -16.36 -4.94 -0.92
CA PHE A 14 -15.25 -4.06 -1.25
C PHE A 14 -14.89 -4.17 -2.73
N VAL A 15 -14.42 -3.07 -3.30
CA VAL A 15 -13.69 -3.08 -4.58
C VAL A 15 -12.25 -3.47 -4.28
N MET A 16 -11.83 -4.63 -4.76
CA MET A 16 -10.49 -5.19 -4.59
C MET A 16 -9.62 -4.85 -5.79
N GLN A 17 -8.37 -4.46 -5.51
CA GLN A 17 -7.36 -4.23 -6.53
C GLN A 17 -6.03 -4.85 -6.16
N ARG A 18 -5.44 -5.66 -7.05
CA ARG A 18 -4.07 -6.13 -6.89
C ARG A 18 -3.11 -5.21 -7.63
N LEU A 19 -2.03 -4.82 -6.96
CA LEU A 19 -0.97 -3.98 -7.49
C LEU A 19 0.40 -4.64 -7.32
N ARG A 20 1.26 -4.51 -8.33
CA ARG A 20 2.70 -4.76 -8.18
C ARG A 20 3.41 -3.42 -8.29
N VAL A 21 4.22 -3.07 -7.29
CA VAL A 21 4.76 -1.71 -7.11
C VAL A 21 6.28 -1.73 -7.03
N ARG A 22 6.91 -0.70 -7.59
CA ARG A 22 8.32 -0.38 -7.39
C ARG A 22 8.46 1.07 -6.90
N MET A 23 9.13 1.26 -5.76
CA MET A 23 9.42 2.58 -5.23
C MET A 23 10.91 2.89 -5.38
N ILE A 24 11.22 3.82 -6.28
CA ILE A 24 12.59 4.22 -6.60
C ILE A 24 12.73 5.71 -6.31
N ALA A 25 13.68 6.07 -5.46
CA ALA A 25 14.03 7.43 -5.13
C ALA A 25 15.52 7.49 -4.76
N ILE A 26 16.16 8.64 -4.94
CA ILE A 26 17.56 8.87 -4.48
C ILE A 26 18.56 7.76 -4.83
N ASN A 27 18.47 7.22 -6.06
CA ASN A 27 19.29 6.09 -6.54
C ASN A 27 19.16 4.78 -5.72
N LEU A 28 18.05 4.61 -5.00
CA LEU A 28 17.73 3.44 -4.21
C LEU A 28 16.32 2.93 -4.55
N GLU A 29 16.13 1.61 -4.54
CA GLU A 29 14.81 0.99 -4.57
C GLU A 29 14.41 0.53 -3.16
N ASP A 30 13.30 1.05 -2.66
CA ASP A 30 12.75 0.73 -1.34
C ASP A 30 11.94 -0.58 -1.41
N PRO A 31 12.25 -1.61 -0.59
CA PRO A 31 11.54 -2.89 -0.61
C PRO A 31 10.07 -2.82 -0.17
N ALA A 32 9.72 -1.89 0.72
CA ALA A 32 8.36 -1.81 1.28
C ALA A 32 8.03 -0.37 1.71
N CYS A 33 7.40 0.39 0.80
CA CYS A 33 7.13 1.81 1.02
C CYS A 33 5.65 2.01 1.41
N GLY A 34 5.36 1.97 2.72
CA GLY A 34 4.00 2.12 3.22
C GLY A 34 3.33 3.45 2.84
N SER A 35 4.04 4.57 3.00
CA SER A 35 3.52 5.90 2.64
C SER A 35 3.27 6.04 1.14
N GLY A 36 4.21 5.60 0.30
CA GLY A 36 4.04 5.61 -1.16
C GLY A 36 2.85 4.77 -1.61
N CYS A 37 2.68 3.57 -1.03
CA CYS A 37 1.54 2.71 -1.31
C CYS A 37 0.22 3.35 -0.89
N SER A 38 0.14 3.93 0.31
CA SER A 38 -1.06 4.62 0.79
C SER A 38 -1.44 5.80 -0.11
N SER A 39 -0.48 6.61 -0.53
CA SER A 39 -0.73 7.73 -1.45
C SER A 39 -1.19 7.26 -2.83
N LEU A 40 -0.61 6.19 -3.37
CA LEU A 40 -1.04 5.60 -4.64
C LEU A 40 -2.49 5.09 -4.56
N CYS A 41 -2.84 4.39 -3.48
CA CYS A 41 -4.18 3.85 -3.27
C CYS A 41 -5.23 4.95 -3.10
N ALA A 42 -4.90 6.02 -2.37
CA ALA A 42 -5.74 7.21 -2.25
C ALA A 42 -6.01 7.84 -3.62
N TYR A 43 -4.96 8.01 -4.43
CA TYR A 43 -5.08 8.53 -5.78
C TYR A 43 -6.02 7.67 -6.64
N LEU A 44 -5.81 6.35 -6.68
CA LEU A 44 -6.64 5.45 -7.48
C LEU A 44 -8.10 5.43 -7.01
N ALA A 45 -8.35 5.38 -5.69
CA ALA A 45 -9.69 5.44 -5.13
C ALA A 45 -10.41 6.74 -5.54
N LEU A 46 -9.74 7.88 -5.47
CA LEU A 46 -10.30 9.17 -5.90
C LEU A 46 -10.59 9.22 -7.41
N GLN A 47 -9.77 8.59 -8.25
CA GLN A 47 -10.04 8.50 -9.69
C GLN A 47 -11.28 7.64 -10.00
N TRP A 48 -11.54 6.61 -9.21
CA TRP A 48 -12.73 5.77 -9.35
C TRP A 48 -13.98 6.40 -8.74
N GLY A 49 -13.81 7.14 -7.65
CA GLY A 49 -14.89 7.82 -6.95
C GLY A 49 -15.93 6.89 -6.37
N GLY A 50 -17.07 7.45 -5.98
CA GLY A 50 -18.21 6.72 -5.45
C GLY A 50 -18.56 7.14 -4.02
N PRO A 51 -19.81 7.58 -3.77
CA PRO A 51 -20.28 7.95 -2.43
C PRO A 51 -20.03 6.84 -1.40
N ARG A 52 -19.21 7.13 -0.38
CA ARG A 52 -18.83 6.16 0.67
C ARG A 52 -18.22 4.85 0.14
N ALA A 53 -17.64 4.88 -1.06
CA ALA A 53 -17.03 3.70 -1.65
C ALA A 53 -15.82 3.25 -0.81
N GLN A 54 -15.69 1.92 -0.68
CA GLN A 54 -14.63 1.28 0.08
C GLN A 54 -13.79 0.40 -0.84
N PHE A 55 -12.49 0.68 -0.85
CA PHE A 55 -11.49 0.01 -1.67
C PHE A 55 -10.49 -0.72 -0.81
N LYS A 56 -10.06 -1.90 -1.26
CA LYS A 56 -8.96 -2.65 -0.65
C LYS A 56 -7.93 -2.97 -1.73
N PHE A 57 -6.69 -2.58 -1.46
CA PHE A 57 -5.56 -2.79 -2.34
C PHE A 57 -4.63 -3.83 -1.74
N LEU A 58 -4.30 -4.85 -2.54
CA LEU A 58 -3.33 -5.89 -2.21
C LEU A 58 -2.07 -5.63 -3.03
N ILE A 59 -0.97 -5.32 -2.36
CA ILE A 59 0.22 -4.76 -3.00
C ILE A 59 1.41 -5.69 -2.79
N GLU A 60 2.06 -6.10 -3.88
CA GLU A 60 3.37 -6.75 -3.86
C GLU A 60 4.44 -5.70 -4.24
N GLN A 61 5.43 -5.47 -3.37
CA GLN A 61 6.55 -4.55 -3.60
C GLN A 61 7.89 -5.24 -3.36
N GLY A 62 8.96 -4.77 -4.02
CA GLY A 62 10.33 -5.19 -3.72
C GLY A 62 10.74 -6.53 -4.34
N LYS A 63 9.89 -7.14 -5.16
CA LYS A 63 10.15 -8.42 -5.82
C LYS A 63 11.35 -8.36 -6.75
N GLU A 64 11.50 -7.26 -7.48
CA GLU A 64 12.58 -7.02 -8.45
C GLU A 64 13.96 -6.96 -7.80
N ILE A 65 14.04 -6.66 -6.51
CA ILE A 65 15.28 -6.57 -5.74
C ILE A 65 15.45 -7.71 -4.73
N GLY A 66 14.64 -8.77 -4.84
CA GLY A 66 14.72 -9.95 -3.95
C GLY A 66 14.25 -9.71 -2.52
N ARG A 67 13.47 -8.64 -2.27
CA ARG A 67 12.96 -8.25 -0.94
C ARG A 67 11.44 -8.10 -0.96
N GLY A 68 10.77 -9.13 -1.49
CA GLY A 68 9.32 -9.16 -1.68
C GLY A 68 8.56 -8.93 -0.38
N SER A 69 7.63 -7.97 -0.41
CA SER A 69 6.79 -7.59 0.73
C SER A 69 5.34 -7.45 0.29
N PHE A 70 4.42 -7.84 1.18
CA PHE A 70 2.97 -7.68 0.99
C PHE A 70 2.44 -6.54 1.86
N ILE A 71 1.80 -5.57 1.21
CA ILE A 71 1.20 -4.40 1.85
C ILE A 71 -0.29 -4.40 1.51
N HIS A 72 -1.14 -4.18 2.50
CA HIS A 72 -2.58 -4.04 2.31
C HIS A 72 -3.01 -2.62 2.69
N VAL A 73 -3.73 -1.97 1.79
CA VAL A 73 -4.26 -0.63 2.02
C VAL A 73 -5.78 -0.63 1.87
N GLY A 74 -6.49 -0.19 2.90
CA GLY A 74 -7.92 0.13 2.82
C GLY A 74 -8.11 1.63 2.60
N VAL A 75 -9.01 2.03 1.70
CA VAL A 75 -9.39 3.42 1.47
C VAL A 75 -10.90 3.56 1.48
N THR A 76 -11.41 4.48 2.29
CA THR A 76 -12.83 4.85 2.29
C THR A 76 -12.95 6.30 1.83
N LEU A 77 -13.80 6.52 0.83
CA LEU A 77 -14.12 7.87 0.37
C LEU A 77 -15.24 8.50 1.22
N ASN A 78 -15.28 9.82 1.25
CA ASN A 78 -16.31 10.59 1.93
C ASN A 78 -17.70 10.40 1.28
N GLN A 79 -18.71 11.10 1.82
CA GLN A 79 -20.09 11.00 1.33
C GLN A 79 -20.25 11.41 -0.14
N SER A 80 -19.44 12.35 -0.62
CA SER A 80 -19.48 12.82 -2.01
C SER A 80 -18.68 11.93 -2.98
N GLY A 81 -17.79 11.08 -2.46
CA GLY A 81 -16.89 10.26 -3.27
C GLY A 81 -15.74 11.05 -3.92
N ASP A 82 -15.46 12.28 -3.46
CA ASP A 82 -14.46 13.20 -4.02
C ASP A 82 -13.28 13.48 -3.08
N GLY A 83 -13.34 12.93 -1.86
CA GLY A 83 -12.32 13.08 -0.84
C GLY A 83 -12.10 11.76 -0.10
N VAL A 84 -10.87 11.56 0.38
CA VAL A 84 -10.54 10.40 1.22
C VAL A 84 -10.95 10.71 2.65
N GLU A 85 -11.77 9.85 3.24
CA GLU A 85 -12.18 9.95 4.65
C GLU A 85 -11.20 9.20 5.55
N THR A 86 -10.84 7.97 5.17
CA THR A 86 -9.89 7.15 5.94
C THR A 86 -8.97 6.33 5.05
N ILE A 87 -7.76 6.10 5.53
CA ILE A 87 -6.80 5.16 4.97
C ILE A 87 -6.33 4.25 6.11
N SER A 88 -6.33 2.94 5.87
CA SER A 88 -5.69 1.96 6.74
C SER A 88 -4.52 1.30 6.00
N LEU A 89 -3.37 1.22 6.65
CA LEU A 89 -2.17 0.53 6.16
C LEU A 89 -1.91 -0.66 7.06
N THR A 90 -1.86 -1.86 6.49
CA THR A 90 -1.61 -3.09 7.23
C THR A 90 -0.59 -3.96 6.51
N GLY A 91 0.17 -4.73 7.28
CA GLY A 91 1.20 -5.63 6.79
C GLY A 91 1.64 -6.57 7.90
N GLN A 92 2.23 -7.70 7.52
CA GLN A 92 2.84 -8.63 8.48
C GLN A 92 4.33 -8.31 8.63
N ALA A 93 4.85 -8.51 9.83
CA ALA A 93 6.27 -8.40 10.14
C ALA A 93 6.74 -9.67 10.84
N ALA A 94 8.02 -10.02 10.66
CA ALA A 94 8.67 -11.12 11.35
C ALA A 94 9.81 -10.57 12.21
N MET A 95 9.92 -11.03 13.45
CA MET A 95 11.08 -10.73 14.29
C MET A 95 12.31 -11.42 13.67
N VAL A 96 13.37 -10.66 13.41
CA VAL A 96 14.63 -11.19 12.85
C VAL A 96 15.65 -11.46 13.95
N MET A 97 15.83 -10.51 14.86
CA MET A 97 16.76 -10.63 15.98
C MET A 97 16.35 -9.70 17.12
N GLU A 98 16.83 -10.03 18.32
CA GLU A 98 16.76 -9.21 19.52
C GLU A 98 18.16 -9.17 20.15
N GLY A 99 18.52 -8.04 20.77
CA GLY A 99 19.83 -7.88 21.42
C GLY A 99 19.99 -6.53 22.11
N THR A 100 21.14 -6.32 22.73
CA THR A 100 21.48 -5.08 23.46
C THR A 100 22.65 -4.37 22.77
N LEU A 101 22.55 -3.05 22.58
CA LEU A 101 23.63 -2.20 22.09
C LEU A 101 24.29 -1.49 23.28
N LEU A 102 25.59 -1.69 23.45
CA LEU A 102 26.41 -0.97 24.44
C LEU A 102 27.00 0.28 23.77
N LEU A 103 26.92 1.43 24.44
CA LEU A 103 27.54 2.67 23.99
C LEU A 103 28.97 2.78 24.58
N PRO A 104 29.95 3.34 23.85
CA PRO A 104 31.27 3.64 24.40
C PRO A 104 31.20 4.73 25.48
N GLU A 105 32.18 4.73 26.38
CA GLU A 105 32.40 5.80 27.37
C GLU A 105 32.84 7.12 26.71
#